data_AF-A0A8S3T2A7-F1
#
_entry.id   AF-A0A8S3T2A7-F1
#
_cell.length_a   1.000
_cell.length_b   1.000
_cell.length_c   1.000
_cell.angle_alpha   90.00
_cell.angle_beta   90.00
_cell.angle_gamma   90.00
#
_symmetry.space_group_name_H-M   'P 1'
#
loop_
_entity.id
_entity.type
_entity.pdbx_description
1 polymer ?
#
loop_
_entity_poly.entity_id
_entity_poly.type
_entity_poly.pdbx_seq_one_letter_code
_entity_poly.pdbx_strand_id
1 'polypeptide(L)'
;MKYLLAKGLGTKQKKADAISEEDEEILWSSGVFGQSNSTTLQYTVFYYACKMFGLRGRDEHRNLQCSQFELGEDGKGKYIRFIGRNNKTFNGGLGHMKISNKDIKHYSNDGPRCMYNIFETYLNMLGNDGCFYRKPLAMVGNTIRYGKQPLGVNKLEGLMKEMCQKAGLTGNYTNHSGKRTCATALYKAGLDEQTIMDRTGHRSSAVRAYKSKTDEIEQKVSSVLNPPSIDTVSVTHNKLEVEGPLLKCTKLEPVNTENSANCRDISTRLKCLNDITNTSGTVNFNNCNFSFT
;
A
#
# COMPACT_ATOMS: atom_id res chain seq x y z
N MET A 1 -0.23 -13.47 -24.12
CA MET A 1 0.03 -12.87 -22.79
C MET A 1 1.48 -12.37 -22.64
N LYS A 2 2.52 -13.20 -22.88
CA LYS A 2 3.95 -12.77 -22.78
C LYS A 2 4.32 -11.53 -23.61
N TYR A 3 3.84 -11.43 -24.85
CA TYR A 3 4.08 -10.28 -25.73
C TYR A 3 3.46 -8.96 -25.21
N LEU A 4 2.24 -9.02 -24.65
CA LEU A 4 1.58 -7.85 -24.07
C LEU A 4 2.28 -7.38 -22.79
N LEU A 5 2.69 -8.33 -21.94
CA LEU A 5 3.49 -8.04 -20.74
C LEU A 5 4.86 -7.46 -21.10
N ALA A 6 5.52 -7.97 -22.14
CA ALA A 6 6.79 -7.43 -22.65
C ALA A 6 6.65 -5.99 -23.19
N LYS A 7 5.47 -5.65 -23.72
CA LYS A 7 5.11 -4.29 -24.13
C LYS A 7 4.57 -3.42 -22.98
N GLY A 8 4.60 -3.90 -21.74
CA GLY A 8 4.12 -3.19 -20.56
C GLY A 8 2.59 -3.10 -20.43
N LEU A 9 1.83 -3.69 -21.36
CA LEU A 9 0.37 -3.66 -21.38
C LEU A 9 -0.22 -4.69 -20.42
N GLY A 10 -1.12 -4.26 -19.53
CA GLY A 10 -1.81 -5.14 -18.57
C GLY A 10 -0.98 -5.60 -17.37
N THR A 11 0.15 -4.96 -17.09
CA THR A 11 1.07 -5.30 -15.99
C THR A 11 0.61 -4.80 -14.61
N LYS A 12 -0.34 -3.87 -14.56
CA LYS A 12 -0.90 -3.34 -13.30
C LYS A 12 -1.80 -4.39 -12.64
N GLN A 13 -1.27 -5.10 -11.66
CA GLN A 13 -2.06 -5.96 -10.79
C GLN A 13 -3.10 -5.11 -10.04
N LYS A 14 -4.38 -5.49 -10.10
CA LYS A 14 -5.44 -4.91 -9.24
C LYS A 14 -5.20 -5.37 -7.80
N LYS A 15 -4.49 -4.55 -7.03
CA LYS A 15 -4.26 -4.78 -5.60
C LYS A 15 -5.29 -3.98 -4.80
N ALA A 16 -5.67 -4.50 -3.64
CA ALA A 16 -6.56 -3.79 -2.73
C ALA A 16 -5.84 -2.56 -2.16
N ASP A 17 -6.47 -1.41 -2.12
CA ASP A 17 -5.84 -0.17 -1.65
C ASP A 17 -5.71 -0.16 -0.12
N ALA A 18 -4.71 0.54 0.40
CA ALA A 18 -4.64 0.84 1.83
C ALA A 18 -5.69 1.90 2.14
N ILE A 19 -6.35 1.79 3.29
CA ILE A 19 -7.11 2.91 3.87
C ILE A 19 -6.09 3.88 4.45
N SER A 20 -6.11 5.14 3.98
CA SER A 20 -5.26 6.22 4.49
C SER A 20 -5.73 6.72 5.86
N GLU A 21 -4.95 7.58 6.51
CA GLU A 21 -5.33 8.16 7.79
C GLU A 21 -6.55 9.10 7.63
N GLU A 22 -6.61 9.82 6.51
CA GLU A 22 -7.71 10.70 6.14
C GLU A 22 -8.99 9.89 5.85
N ASP A 23 -8.89 8.80 5.09
CA ASP A 23 -10.00 7.89 4.83
C ASP A 23 -10.52 7.25 6.13
N GLU A 24 -9.62 6.88 7.05
CA GLU A 24 -10.00 6.36 8.37
C GLU A 24 -10.71 7.42 9.21
N GLU A 25 -10.28 8.68 9.15
CA GLU A 25 -10.97 9.79 9.81
C GLU A 25 -12.36 10.02 9.22
N ILE A 26 -12.53 9.88 7.90
CA ILE A 26 -13.85 9.94 7.25
C ILE A 26 -14.75 8.80 7.75
N LEU A 27 -14.22 7.57 7.89
CA LEU A 27 -14.97 6.43 8.43
C LEU A 27 -15.46 6.69 9.86
N TRP A 28 -14.67 7.38 10.68
CA TRP A 28 -15.05 7.79 12.04
C TRP A 28 -16.06 8.92 12.05
N SER A 29 -15.78 10.03 11.36
CA SER A 29 -16.62 11.23 11.35
C SER A 29 -17.98 11.03 10.68
N SER A 30 -18.07 10.12 9.69
CA SER A 30 -19.33 9.72 9.06
C SER A 30 -20.22 8.81 9.92
N GLY A 31 -19.73 8.32 11.06
CA GLY A 31 -20.45 7.37 11.92
C GLY A 31 -20.54 5.95 11.36
N VAL A 32 -19.80 5.65 10.28
CA VAL A 32 -19.62 4.26 9.79
C VAL A 32 -18.85 3.44 10.83
N PHE A 33 -17.88 4.06 11.51
CA PHE A 33 -17.28 3.54 12.73
C PHE A 33 -17.86 4.17 13.98
N GLY A 34 -17.80 3.44 15.10
CA GLY A 34 -18.29 3.86 16.40
C GLY A 34 -19.00 2.73 17.13
N GLN A 35 -19.85 3.13 18.08
CA GLN A 35 -20.63 2.21 18.92
C GLN A 35 -22.12 2.61 18.95
N SER A 36 -22.60 3.30 17.92
CA SER A 36 -23.97 3.84 17.89
C SER A 36 -25.04 2.78 17.67
N ASN A 37 -24.70 1.67 17.00
CA ASN A 37 -25.60 0.54 16.75
C ASN A 37 -24.80 -0.75 16.44
N SER A 38 -25.50 -1.89 16.38
CA SER A 38 -24.91 -3.22 16.15
C SER A 38 -24.10 -3.32 14.85
N THR A 39 -24.52 -2.62 13.80
CA THR A 39 -23.81 -2.64 12.50
C THR A 39 -22.54 -1.80 12.57
N THR A 40 -22.65 -0.56 13.04
CA THR A 40 -21.50 0.35 13.21
C THR A 40 -20.43 -0.25 14.12
N LEU A 41 -20.82 -0.82 15.26
CA LEU A 41 -19.88 -1.50 16.17
C LEU A 41 -19.19 -2.69 15.49
N GLN A 42 -19.95 -3.50 14.74
CA GLN A 42 -19.38 -4.63 14.01
C GLN A 42 -18.43 -4.18 12.90
N TYR A 43 -18.70 -3.07 12.21
CA TYR A 43 -17.79 -2.51 11.20
C TYR A 43 -16.48 -2.05 11.80
N THR A 44 -16.54 -1.34 12.93
CA THR A 44 -15.33 -0.91 13.65
C THR A 44 -14.50 -2.11 14.07
N VAL A 45 -15.10 -3.08 14.77
CA VAL A 45 -14.38 -4.29 15.20
C VAL A 45 -13.84 -5.09 14.02
N PHE A 46 -14.59 -5.21 12.93
CA PHE A 46 -14.14 -5.90 11.72
C PHE A 46 -12.91 -5.23 11.08
N TYR A 47 -12.95 -3.92 10.91
CA TYR A 47 -11.81 -3.17 10.34
C TYR A 47 -10.57 -3.29 11.22
N TYR A 48 -10.72 -3.05 12.53
CA TYR A 48 -9.59 -3.10 13.45
C TYR A 48 -9.08 -4.52 13.67
N ALA A 49 -9.92 -5.56 13.51
CA ALA A 49 -9.42 -6.93 13.46
C ALA A 49 -8.48 -7.15 12.25
N CYS A 50 -8.81 -6.57 11.09
CA CYS A 50 -7.92 -6.58 9.92
C CYS A 50 -6.64 -5.75 10.15
N LYS A 51 -6.77 -4.52 10.67
CA LYS A 51 -5.67 -3.56 10.85
C LYS A 51 -4.72 -3.92 12.00
N MET A 52 -5.22 -4.33 13.17
CA MET A 52 -4.38 -4.57 14.36
C MET A 52 -3.75 -5.97 14.39
N PHE A 53 -4.47 -6.99 13.87
CA PHE A 53 -4.06 -8.40 13.95
C PHE A 53 -3.73 -9.01 12.57
N GLY A 54 -3.77 -8.20 11.52
CA GLY A 54 -3.42 -8.61 10.16
C GLY A 54 -4.31 -9.74 9.63
N LEU A 55 -5.57 -9.82 10.08
CA LEU A 55 -6.55 -10.75 9.54
C LEU A 55 -6.94 -10.32 8.12
N ARG A 56 -7.19 -11.30 7.25
CA ARG A 56 -7.47 -11.03 5.82
C ARG A 56 -8.44 -12.03 5.20
N GLY A 57 -8.39 -13.28 5.64
CA GLY A 57 -8.99 -14.38 4.91
C GLY A 57 -10.50 -14.41 5.16
N ARG A 58 -11.29 -14.57 4.09
CA ARG A 58 -12.70 -14.96 4.19
C ARG A 58 -12.89 -16.09 5.22
N ASP A 59 -12.09 -17.15 5.12
CA ASP A 59 -12.15 -18.30 6.04
C ASP A 59 -11.62 -17.99 7.45
N GLU A 60 -10.64 -17.06 7.54
CA GLU A 60 -10.07 -16.62 8.82
C GLU A 60 -11.12 -15.85 9.62
N HIS A 61 -11.86 -14.93 8.98
CA HIS A 61 -12.98 -14.23 9.61
C HIS A 61 -14.15 -15.16 9.90
N ARG A 62 -14.52 -16.05 8.97
CA ARG A 62 -15.65 -16.97 9.16
C ARG A 62 -15.48 -17.89 10.37
N ASN A 63 -14.26 -18.36 10.61
CA ASN A 63 -13.97 -19.31 11.68
C ASN A 63 -13.52 -18.65 13.00
N LEU A 64 -13.52 -17.32 13.05
CA LEU A 64 -13.09 -16.54 14.20
C LEU A 64 -14.04 -16.75 15.39
N GLN A 65 -13.47 -16.98 16.58
CA GLN A 65 -14.20 -17.21 17.82
C GLN A 65 -13.91 -16.12 18.86
N CYS A 66 -14.85 -15.85 19.76
CA CYS A 66 -14.66 -14.90 20.87
C CYS A 66 -13.47 -15.29 21.76
N SER A 67 -13.28 -16.59 22.02
CA SER A 67 -12.17 -17.12 22.82
C SER A 67 -10.78 -16.90 22.23
N GLN A 68 -10.66 -16.34 21.02
CA GLN A 68 -9.37 -15.95 20.45
C GLN A 68 -8.94 -14.53 20.86
N PHE A 69 -9.81 -13.79 21.56
CA PHE A 69 -9.53 -12.45 22.04
C PHE A 69 -9.51 -12.44 23.56
N GLU A 70 -8.39 -12.03 24.13
CA GLU A 70 -8.21 -11.82 25.56
C GLU A 70 -8.09 -10.31 25.80
N LEU A 71 -8.95 -9.78 26.67
CA LEU A 71 -8.86 -8.41 27.16
C LEU A 71 -8.13 -8.42 28.51
N GLY A 72 -7.18 -7.52 28.69
CA GLY A 72 -6.46 -7.39 29.95
C GLY A 72 -5.85 -6.02 30.14
N GLU A 73 -5.24 -5.85 31.30
CA GLU A 73 -4.54 -4.63 31.69
C GLU A 73 -3.26 -5.04 32.41
N ASP A 74 -2.14 -4.42 32.04
CA ASP A 74 -0.87 -4.58 32.73
C ASP A 74 -0.24 -3.20 33.01
N GLY A 75 0.97 -3.16 33.57
CA GLY A 75 1.64 -1.89 33.91
C GLY A 75 1.88 -0.94 32.72
N LYS A 76 1.65 -1.38 31.47
CA LYS A 76 1.73 -0.54 30.26
C LYS A 76 0.35 -0.08 29.76
N GLY A 77 -0.72 -0.49 30.42
CA GLY A 77 -2.10 -0.12 30.12
C GLY A 77 -2.96 -1.26 29.59
N LYS A 78 -4.15 -0.90 29.12
CA LYS A 78 -5.15 -1.84 28.61
C LYS A 78 -4.75 -2.40 27.25
N TYR A 79 -4.93 -3.69 27.06
CA TYR A 79 -4.57 -4.39 25.83
C TYR A 79 -5.62 -5.38 25.36
N ILE A 80 -5.60 -5.64 24.06
CA ILE A 80 -6.30 -6.74 23.40
C ILE A 80 -5.22 -7.71 22.91
N ARG A 81 -5.29 -8.97 23.34
CA ARG A 81 -4.43 -10.04 22.84
C ARG A 81 -5.24 -10.95 21.93
N PHE A 82 -4.73 -11.16 20.73
CA PHE A 82 -5.32 -12.05 19.75
C PHE A 82 -4.47 -13.31 19.59
N ILE A 83 -5.08 -14.47 19.79
CA ILE A 83 -4.47 -15.78 19.59
C ILE A 83 -5.10 -16.44 18.36
N GLY A 84 -4.34 -16.46 17.28
CA GLY A 84 -4.71 -17.11 16.03
C GLY A 84 -4.76 -18.63 16.15
N ARG A 85 -5.54 -19.27 15.28
CA ARG A 85 -5.56 -20.73 15.11
C ARG A 85 -4.99 -21.11 13.73
N ASN A 86 -4.34 -22.26 13.65
CA ASN A 86 -3.64 -22.75 12.45
C ASN A 86 -4.60 -23.15 11.33
N ASN A 87 -5.03 -22.22 10.47
CA ASN A 87 -6.17 -22.48 9.59
C ASN A 87 -5.96 -22.22 8.09
N LYS A 88 -4.73 -22.05 7.55
CA LYS A 88 -4.62 -21.85 6.07
C LYS A 88 -3.44 -22.46 5.32
N THR A 89 -2.38 -22.89 5.99
CA THR A 89 -1.21 -23.49 5.33
C THR A 89 -0.60 -24.64 6.13
N PHE A 90 -1.36 -25.22 7.05
CA PHE A 90 -0.89 -26.36 7.84
C PHE A 90 -1.18 -27.66 7.09
N ASN A 91 -0.27 -28.05 6.20
CA ASN A 91 -0.31 -29.35 5.51
C ASN A 91 0.31 -30.49 6.36
N GLY A 92 0.53 -30.29 7.67
CA GLY A 92 1.03 -31.32 8.58
C GLY A 92 2.45 -31.87 8.34
N GLY A 93 3.21 -31.38 7.36
CA GLY A 93 4.57 -31.87 7.07
C GLY A 93 5.61 -31.47 8.12
N LEU A 94 6.78 -32.12 8.14
CA LEU A 94 7.87 -31.86 9.10
C LEU A 94 8.31 -30.38 9.16
N GLY A 95 8.24 -29.65 8.04
CA GLY A 95 8.51 -28.20 7.99
C GLY A 95 7.52 -27.33 8.76
N HIS A 96 6.40 -27.90 9.23
CA HIS A 96 5.34 -27.21 9.96
C HIS A 96 5.43 -27.36 11.49
N MET A 97 6.38 -28.15 12.01
CA MET A 97 6.62 -28.29 13.45
C MET A 97 7.06 -26.98 14.13
N LYS A 98 7.55 -26.00 13.36
CA LYS A 98 7.96 -24.67 13.83
C LYS A 98 6.88 -23.59 13.64
N ILE A 99 5.65 -23.95 13.24
CA ILE A 99 4.58 -22.98 13.04
C ILE A 99 4.00 -22.56 14.38
N SER A 100 4.44 -21.41 14.87
CA SER A 100 3.72 -20.68 15.92
C SER A 100 2.46 -20.05 15.34
N ASN A 101 1.36 -20.18 16.09
CA ASN A 101 0.16 -19.40 15.89
C ASN A 101 0.48 -17.90 16.03
N LYS A 102 -0.32 -17.04 15.39
CA LYS A 102 -0.27 -15.61 15.68
C LYS A 102 -0.60 -15.42 17.17
N ASP A 103 0.28 -14.76 17.90
CA ASP A 103 0.01 -14.29 19.26
C ASP A 103 0.36 -12.80 19.28
N ILE A 104 -0.68 -11.97 19.25
CA ILE A 104 -0.54 -10.55 18.98
C ILE A 104 -1.17 -9.76 20.13
N LYS A 105 -0.34 -9.11 20.94
CA LYS A 105 -0.78 -8.11 21.92
C LYS A 105 -0.84 -6.72 21.27
N HIS A 106 -1.94 -5.99 21.48
CA HIS A 106 -2.15 -4.62 21.03
C HIS A 106 -2.61 -3.75 22.21
N TYR A 107 -1.78 -2.78 22.60
CA TYR A 107 -2.14 -1.79 23.62
C TYR A 107 -3.08 -0.75 23.02
N SER A 108 -4.12 -0.40 23.77
CA SER A 108 -5.10 0.60 23.35
C SER A 108 -4.76 1.96 23.94
N ASN A 109 -4.98 3.00 23.17
CA ASN A 109 -4.95 4.37 23.67
C ASN A 109 -6.22 4.68 24.47
N ASP A 110 -6.14 5.68 25.34
CA ASP A 110 -7.29 6.24 26.02
C ASP A 110 -8.19 7.08 25.08
N GLY A 111 -9.39 7.40 25.55
CA GLY A 111 -10.33 8.29 24.87
C GLY A 111 -11.47 7.59 24.13
N PRO A 112 -12.24 8.33 23.31
CA PRO A 112 -13.51 7.86 22.73
C PRO A 112 -13.31 6.76 21.68
N ARG A 113 -12.12 6.65 21.09
CA ARG A 113 -11.73 5.61 20.12
C ARG A 113 -10.83 4.54 20.77
N CYS A 114 -10.96 4.32 22.07
CA CYS A 114 -10.24 3.26 22.78
C CYS A 114 -10.65 1.88 22.23
N MET A 115 -9.72 1.20 21.57
CA MET A 115 -10.00 -0.12 20.96
C MET A 115 -10.36 -1.17 21.99
N TYR A 116 -9.75 -1.13 23.18
CA TYR A 116 -10.10 -2.01 24.29
C TYR A 116 -11.59 -1.90 24.61
N ASN A 117 -12.10 -0.68 24.87
CA ASN A 117 -13.51 -0.47 25.23
C ASN A 117 -14.45 -0.92 24.10
N ILE A 118 -14.07 -0.70 22.84
CA ILE A 118 -14.88 -1.11 21.68
C ILE A 118 -14.95 -2.64 21.56
N PHE A 119 -13.82 -3.34 21.71
CA PHE A 119 -13.80 -4.80 21.69
C PHE A 119 -14.51 -5.38 22.92
N GLU A 120 -14.37 -4.77 24.09
CA GLU A 120 -15.07 -5.14 25.32
C GLU A 120 -16.59 -5.05 25.15
N THR A 121 -17.10 -3.91 24.67
CA THR A 121 -18.53 -3.76 24.36
C THR A 121 -19.00 -4.84 23.39
N TYR A 122 -18.27 -5.07 22.30
CA TYR A 122 -18.65 -6.06 21.30
C TYR A 122 -18.67 -7.48 21.85
N LEU A 123 -17.61 -7.91 22.53
CA LEU A 123 -17.50 -9.26 23.11
C LEU A 123 -18.57 -9.51 24.18
N ASN A 124 -18.85 -8.51 25.03
CA ASN A 124 -19.92 -8.59 26.03
C ASN A 124 -21.30 -8.77 25.40
N MET A 125 -21.58 -8.09 24.28
CA MET A 125 -22.84 -8.27 23.54
C MET A 125 -22.96 -9.66 22.88
N LEU A 126 -21.84 -10.37 22.69
CA LEU A 126 -21.83 -11.76 22.22
C LEU A 126 -21.90 -12.79 23.36
N GLY A 127 -21.75 -12.35 24.61
CA GLY A 127 -21.62 -13.21 25.79
C GLY A 127 -20.24 -13.87 25.92
N ASN A 128 -19.19 -13.27 25.33
CA ASN A 128 -17.80 -13.74 25.38
C ASN A 128 -17.55 -15.17 24.86
N ASP A 129 -18.51 -15.76 24.14
CA ASP A 129 -18.43 -17.15 23.68
C ASP A 129 -18.81 -17.30 22.20
N GLY A 130 -18.45 -18.44 21.59
CA GLY A 130 -18.87 -18.83 20.24
C GLY A 130 -18.34 -17.95 19.10
N CYS A 131 -19.07 -17.97 17.99
CA CYS A 131 -18.66 -17.29 16.76
C CYS A 131 -18.57 -15.78 16.95
N PHE A 132 -17.46 -15.19 16.49
CA PHE A 132 -17.14 -13.78 16.67
C PHE A 132 -17.98 -12.85 15.80
N TYR A 133 -18.33 -13.23 14.57
CA TYR A 133 -19.18 -12.41 13.70
C TYR A 133 -20.59 -12.98 13.63
N ARG A 134 -21.53 -12.30 14.28
CA ARG A 134 -22.94 -12.68 14.31
C ARG A 134 -23.82 -11.66 13.61
N LYS A 135 -25.03 -12.07 13.21
CA LYS A 135 -25.99 -11.19 12.55
C LYS A 135 -26.32 -9.97 13.46
N PRO A 136 -26.03 -8.73 13.04
CA PRO A 136 -26.46 -7.55 13.78
C PRO A 136 -27.99 -7.46 13.77
N LEU A 137 -28.57 -7.09 14.92
CA LEU A 137 -30.02 -6.89 15.08
C LEU A 137 -30.33 -5.41 15.33
N ALA A 138 -31.57 -5.03 15.05
CA ALA A 138 -32.10 -3.73 15.43
C ALA A 138 -32.01 -3.55 16.96
N MET A 139 -31.62 -2.33 17.35
CA MET A 139 -31.53 -1.96 18.76
C MET A 139 -32.91 -2.01 19.42
N VAL A 140 -32.93 -2.26 20.72
CA VAL A 140 -34.11 -2.06 21.57
C VAL A 140 -33.73 -1.00 22.59
N GLY A 141 -34.39 0.16 22.50
CA GLY A 141 -33.92 1.37 23.16
C GLY A 141 -32.48 1.67 22.73
N ASN A 142 -31.60 1.88 23.71
CA ASN A 142 -30.18 2.16 23.49
C ASN A 142 -29.29 0.91 23.56
N THR A 143 -29.87 -0.29 23.51
CA THR A 143 -29.12 -1.55 23.65
C THR A 143 -28.79 -2.17 22.29
N ILE A 144 -27.50 -2.35 22.03
CA ILE A 144 -26.96 -3.10 20.89
C ILE A 144 -27.27 -4.59 21.06
N ARG A 145 -27.58 -5.29 19.97
CA ARG A 145 -27.90 -6.73 20.01
C ARG A 145 -27.39 -7.48 18.79
N TYR A 146 -26.97 -8.72 19.02
CA TYR A 146 -26.60 -9.66 17.97
C TYR A 146 -27.43 -10.95 18.10
N GLY A 147 -27.79 -11.53 16.95
CA GLY A 147 -28.39 -12.85 16.93
C GLY A 147 -27.37 -13.94 17.25
N LYS A 148 -27.82 -15.19 17.45
CA LYS A 148 -26.91 -16.34 17.59
C LYS A 148 -26.31 -16.80 16.25
N GLN A 149 -26.97 -16.46 15.14
CA GLN A 149 -26.57 -16.93 13.81
C GLN A 149 -25.26 -16.26 13.36
N PRO A 150 -24.29 -17.03 12.84
CA PRO A 150 -23.06 -16.49 12.28
C PRO A 150 -23.35 -15.70 11.00
N LEU A 151 -22.51 -14.69 10.72
CA LEU A 151 -22.65 -13.91 9.50
C LEU A 151 -22.33 -14.76 8.25
N GLY A 152 -23.08 -14.54 7.18
CA GLY A 152 -22.89 -15.24 5.91
C GLY A 152 -21.51 -14.95 5.31
N VAL A 153 -20.89 -15.96 4.70
CA VAL A 153 -19.52 -15.84 4.15
C VAL A 153 -19.42 -14.74 3.09
N ASN A 154 -20.42 -14.62 2.22
CA ASN A 154 -20.45 -13.57 1.19
C ASN A 154 -20.60 -12.17 1.80
N LYS A 155 -21.34 -12.04 2.90
CA LYS A 155 -21.45 -10.77 3.63
C LYS A 155 -20.10 -10.41 4.25
N LEU A 156 -19.44 -11.35 4.92
CA LEU A 156 -18.10 -11.17 5.50
C LEU A 156 -17.06 -10.74 4.45
N GLU A 157 -17.10 -11.32 3.25
CA GLU A 157 -16.18 -10.95 2.17
C GLU A 157 -16.38 -9.50 1.68
N GLY A 158 -17.63 -9.02 1.69
CA GLY A 158 -18.00 -7.68 1.24
C GLY A 158 -17.90 -6.58 2.29
N LEU A 159 -17.64 -6.90 3.56
CA LEU A 159 -17.74 -5.94 4.67
C LEU A 159 -16.86 -4.71 4.48
N MET A 160 -15.57 -4.89 4.16
CA MET A 160 -14.66 -3.74 3.94
C MET A 160 -15.16 -2.83 2.80
N LYS A 161 -15.61 -3.44 1.70
CA LYS A 161 -16.12 -2.68 0.56
C LYS A 161 -17.37 -1.89 0.94
N GLU A 162 -18.28 -2.51 1.69
CA GLU A 162 -19.53 -1.89 2.13
C GLU A 162 -19.31 -0.71 3.08
N MET A 163 -18.41 -0.84 4.06
CA MET A 163 -18.10 0.27 4.98
C MET A 163 -17.46 1.46 4.23
N CYS A 164 -16.51 1.21 3.33
CA CYS A 164 -15.87 2.27 2.53
C CYS A 164 -16.89 2.96 1.61
N GLN A 165 -17.78 2.19 0.97
CA GLN A 165 -18.86 2.75 0.14
C GLN A 165 -19.85 3.59 0.94
N LYS A 166 -20.21 3.14 2.15
CA LYS A 166 -21.09 3.90 3.07
C LYS A 166 -20.47 5.22 3.50
N ALA A 167 -19.15 5.27 3.63
CA ALA A 167 -18.41 6.50 3.94
C ALA A 167 -18.13 7.38 2.69
N GLY A 168 -18.58 6.97 1.50
CA GLY A 168 -18.36 7.72 0.26
C GLY A 168 -16.93 7.61 -0.29
N LEU A 169 -16.13 6.67 0.19
CA LEU A 169 -14.73 6.51 -0.23
C LEU A 169 -14.64 5.89 -1.63
N THR A 170 -13.74 6.42 -2.45
CA THR A 170 -13.49 5.92 -3.81
C THR A 170 -12.18 5.15 -3.86
N GLY A 171 -12.23 3.84 -4.12
CA GLY A 171 -11.02 3.02 -4.23
C GLY A 171 -11.34 1.53 -4.32
N ASN A 172 -10.30 0.71 -4.52
CA ASN A 172 -10.40 -0.73 -4.52
C ASN A 172 -10.24 -1.30 -3.10
N TYR A 173 -11.26 -1.10 -2.26
CA TYR A 173 -11.27 -1.60 -0.89
C TYR A 173 -11.82 -3.03 -0.81
N THR A 174 -11.04 -3.91 -0.19
CA THR A 174 -11.41 -5.32 0.08
C THR A 174 -10.93 -5.69 1.48
N ASN A 175 -11.31 -6.84 2.04
CA ASN A 175 -10.81 -7.23 3.37
C ASN A 175 -9.27 -7.22 3.49
N HIS A 176 -8.56 -7.38 2.37
CA HIS A 176 -7.10 -7.26 2.34
C HIS A 176 -6.58 -5.84 2.60
N SER A 177 -7.40 -4.81 2.39
CA SER A 177 -7.08 -3.40 2.64
C SER A 177 -6.68 -3.14 4.08
N GLY A 178 -7.36 -3.71 5.07
CA GLY A 178 -7.00 -3.51 6.48
C GLY A 178 -5.61 -4.07 6.83
N LYS A 179 -5.27 -5.26 6.31
CA LYS A 179 -3.91 -5.82 6.44
C LYS A 179 -2.86 -4.98 5.71
N ARG A 180 -3.21 -4.43 4.54
CA ARG A 180 -2.34 -3.53 3.79
C ARG A 180 -2.10 -2.23 4.56
N THR A 181 -3.14 -1.62 5.12
CA THR A 181 -3.04 -0.46 6.02
C THR A 181 -2.12 -0.75 7.20
N CYS A 182 -2.24 -1.92 7.83
CA CYS A 182 -1.33 -2.36 8.90
C CYS A 182 0.14 -2.31 8.44
N ALA A 183 0.48 -3.03 7.37
CA ALA A 183 1.86 -3.11 6.89
C ALA A 183 2.39 -1.75 6.44
N THR A 184 1.59 -0.98 5.70
CA THR A 184 1.96 0.35 5.20
C THR A 184 2.18 1.33 6.35
N ALA A 185 1.31 1.37 7.37
CA ALA A 185 1.49 2.25 8.52
C ALA A 185 2.77 1.91 9.30
N LEU A 186 3.06 0.63 9.53
CA LEU A 186 4.27 0.22 10.25
C LEU A 186 5.55 0.53 9.45
N TYR A 187 5.52 0.38 8.11
CA TYR A 187 6.63 0.79 7.26
C TYR A 187 6.85 2.30 7.28
N LYS A 188 5.77 3.11 7.22
CA LYS A 188 5.85 4.57 7.34
C LYS A 188 6.45 5.00 8.68
N ALA A 189 6.11 4.29 9.76
CA ALA A 189 6.67 4.51 11.09
C ALA A 189 8.15 4.06 11.24
N GLY A 190 8.76 3.49 10.19
CA GLY A 190 10.16 3.07 10.20
C GLY A 190 10.44 1.81 11.04
N LEU A 191 9.42 1.01 11.35
CA LEU A 191 9.62 -0.25 12.07
C LEU A 191 10.35 -1.27 11.19
N ASP A 192 11.10 -2.15 11.84
CA ASP A 192 11.89 -3.15 11.15
C ASP A 192 11.00 -4.19 10.42
N GLU A 193 11.51 -4.73 9.33
CA GLU A 193 10.74 -5.65 8.47
C GLU A 193 10.31 -6.92 9.22
N GLN A 194 11.10 -7.40 10.19
CA GLN A 194 10.79 -8.60 10.97
C GLN A 194 9.58 -8.35 11.88
N THR A 195 9.55 -7.24 12.62
CA THR A 195 8.40 -6.81 13.43
C THR A 195 7.13 -6.67 12.60
N ILE A 196 7.25 -6.11 11.39
CA ILE A 196 6.11 -5.98 10.46
C ILE A 196 5.65 -7.35 9.99
N MET A 197 6.57 -8.25 9.62
CA MET A 197 6.25 -9.62 9.22
C MET A 197 5.55 -10.39 10.33
N ASP A 198 6.01 -10.26 11.57
CA ASP A 198 5.41 -10.91 12.73
C ASP A 198 4.00 -10.37 13.01
N ARG A 199 3.83 -9.03 12.99
CA ARG A 199 2.52 -8.38 13.16
C ARG A 199 1.52 -8.76 12.07
N THR A 200 1.98 -8.86 10.84
CA THR A 200 1.12 -9.15 9.68
C THR A 200 1.02 -10.64 9.36
N GLY A 201 1.81 -11.49 10.01
CA GLY A 201 1.91 -12.92 9.74
C GLY A 201 2.40 -13.25 8.32
N HIS A 202 3.35 -12.48 7.78
CA HIS A 202 4.05 -12.85 6.54
C HIS A 202 5.24 -13.76 6.85
N ARG A 203 5.44 -14.79 6.03
CA ARG A 203 6.55 -15.75 6.15
C ARG A 203 7.68 -15.47 5.14
N SER A 204 7.46 -14.53 4.22
CA SER A 204 8.38 -14.22 3.13
C SER A 204 8.43 -12.72 2.85
N SER A 205 9.33 -12.33 1.95
CA SER A 205 9.51 -10.97 1.46
C SER A 205 8.28 -10.37 0.74
N ALA A 206 7.17 -11.12 0.62
CA ALA A 206 5.90 -10.62 0.07
C ALA A 206 5.39 -9.36 0.80
N VAL A 207 5.75 -9.18 2.08
CA VAL A 207 5.44 -7.98 2.86
C VAL A 207 5.99 -6.70 2.21
N ARG A 208 7.09 -6.79 1.44
CA ARG A 208 7.71 -5.64 0.77
C ARG A 208 6.80 -4.99 -0.27
N ALA A 209 5.80 -5.73 -0.77
CA ALA A 209 4.80 -5.18 -1.69
C ALA A 209 3.90 -4.10 -1.03
N TYR A 210 3.92 -3.98 0.30
CA TYR A 210 3.21 -2.95 1.06
C TYR A 210 4.06 -1.72 1.38
N LYS A 211 5.33 -1.70 0.99
CA LYS A 211 6.13 -0.46 0.97
C LYS A 211 5.50 0.47 -0.05
N SER A 212 4.61 1.33 0.42
CA SER A 212 3.99 2.34 -0.42
C SER A 212 5.07 3.33 -0.83
N LYS A 213 5.15 3.59 -2.13
CA LYS A 213 5.83 4.77 -2.63
C LYS A 213 4.85 5.91 -2.37
N THR A 214 5.00 6.59 -1.24
CA THR A 214 4.28 7.84 -1.04
C THR A 214 4.98 8.92 -1.86
N ASP A 215 4.23 9.95 -2.26
CA ASP A 215 4.79 11.10 -2.96
C ASP A 215 5.96 11.72 -2.17
N GLU A 216 5.90 11.67 -0.84
CA GLU A 216 6.98 12.11 0.05
C GLU A 216 8.27 11.28 -0.13
N ILE A 217 8.14 9.94 -0.19
CA ILE A 217 9.27 9.05 -0.44
C ILE A 217 9.79 9.26 -1.86
N GLU A 218 8.90 9.41 -2.85
CA GLU A 218 9.30 9.67 -4.23
C GLU A 218 9.97 11.05 -4.38
N GLN A 219 9.51 12.08 -3.68
CA GLN A 219 10.15 13.40 -3.62
C GLN A 219 11.52 13.33 -2.95
N LYS A 220 11.66 12.57 -1.86
CA LYS A 220 12.96 12.36 -1.20
C LYS A 220 13.92 11.56 -2.08
N VAL A 221 13.43 10.53 -2.77
CA VAL A 221 14.23 9.80 -3.75
C VAL A 221 14.65 10.73 -4.87
N SER A 222 13.73 11.55 -5.39
CA SER A 222 14.02 12.53 -6.44
C SER A 222 15.04 13.55 -5.98
N SER A 223 14.91 14.11 -4.77
CA SER A 223 15.84 15.12 -4.25
C SER A 223 17.25 14.56 -4.04
N VAL A 224 17.37 13.30 -3.62
CA VAL A 224 18.67 12.61 -3.50
C VAL A 224 19.29 12.31 -4.86
N LEU A 225 18.47 12.01 -5.87
CA LEU A 225 18.93 11.67 -7.22
C LEU A 225 19.12 12.90 -8.12
N ASN A 226 18.65 14.07 -7.71
CA ASN A 226 18.84 15.31 -8.43
C ASN A 226 20.33 15.70 -8.48
N PRO A 227 20.79 16.36 -9.55
CA PRO A 227 22.16 16.84 -9.63
C PRO A 227 22.47 17.84 -8.50
N PRO A 228 23.76 18.00 -8.11
CA PRO A 228 24.15 18.97 -7.10
C PRO A 228 23.70 20.38 -7.48
N SER A 229 23.15 21.12 -6.53
CA SER A 229 22.83 22.54 -6.68
C SER A 229 24.11 23.33 -6.96
N ILE A 230 24.08 24.27 -7.91
CA ILE A 230 25.23 25.09 -8.30
C ILE A 230 25.68 26.05 -7.15
N ASP A 231 24.89 26.20 -6.10
CA ASP A 231 25.09 27.20 -5.04
C ASP A 231 26.11 26.83 -3.94
N THR A 232 26.92 25.77 -4.11
CA THR A 232 28.01 25.44 -3.16
C THR A 232 29.36 25.22 -3.84
N VAL A 233 29.67 25.97 -4.90
CA VAL A 233 31.08 26.15 -5.31
C VAL A 233 31.57 27.47 -4.72
N SER A 234 31.84 27.47 -3.41
CA SER A 234 32.71 28.48 -2.81
C SER A 234 34.11 28.25 -3.36
N VAL A 235 34.47 29.04 -4.36
CA VAL A 235 35.81 29.09 -4.94
C VAL A 235 36.79 29.53 -3.85
N THR A 236 37.50 28.59 -3.23
CA THR A 236 38.75 28.89 -2.51
C THR A 236 39.88 28.87 -3.53
N HIS A 237 40.10 30.00 -4.23
CA HIS A 237 41.37 30.24 -4.91
C HIS A 237 42.42 30.61 -3.86
N ASN A 238 43.28 29.66 -3.50
CA ASN A 238 44.54 29.97 -2.85
C ASN A 238 45.44 30.73 -3.83
N LYS A 239 45.79 31.96 -3.49
CA LYS A 239 46.76 32.80 -4.20
C LYS A 239 48.17 32.25 -3.90
N LEU A 240 48.82 31.65 -4.90
CA LEU A 240 50.26 31.43 -4.91
C LEU A 240 50.86 32.36 -5.95
N GLU A 241 51.64 33.32 -5.46
CA GLU A 241 52.47 34.22 -6.26
C GLU A 241 53.65 33.44 -6.84
N VAL A 242 53.82 33.48 -8.16
CA VAL A 242 55.09 33.16 -8.81
C VAL A 242 55.32 34.22 -9.89
N GLU A 243 56.33 35.06 -9.66
CA GLU A 243 56.89 35.96 -10.67
C GLU A 243 57.67 35.18 -11.74
N GLY A 244 57.51 35.56 -13.02
CA GLY A 244 58.37 35.08 -14.11
C GLY A 244 57.89 35.57 -15.49
N PRO A 245 58.80 35.92 -16.44
CA PRO A 245 58.59 37.05 -17.34
C PRO A 245 57.92 36.79 -18.71
N LEU A 246 57.55 37.94 -19.28
CA LEU A 246 56.71 38.31 -20.43
C LEU A 246 57.22 37.89 -21.84
N LEU A 247 56.27 37.89 -22.79
CA LEU A 247 56.35 38.08 -24.27
C LEU A 247 56.19 36.77 -25.08
N LYS A 248 55.35 36.67 -26.12
CA LYS A 248 54.79 37.67 -27.05
C LYS A 248 53.57 37.05 -27.76
N CYS A 249 52.42 37.73 -27.81
CA CYS A 249 51.35 37.40 -28.75
C CYS A 249 51.33 38.49 -29.83
N THR A 250 51.70 38.11 -31.06
CA THR A 250 51.56 38.95 -32.25
C THR A 250 50.09 39.10 -32.64
N LYS A 251 49.77 40.27 -33.16
CA LYS A 251 48.43 40.81 -33.40
C LYS A 251 48.21 40.91 -34.93
N LEU A 252 46.93 41.03 -35.31
CA LEU A 252 46.36 41.49 -36.61
C LEU A 252 46.09 40.37 -37.66
N GLU A 253 44.95 40.29 -38.36
CA GLU A 253 43.76 41.17 -38.51
C GLU A 253 42.59 40.41 -39.20
N PRO A 254 41.36 40.99 -39.29
CA PRO A 254 40.12 40.31 -39.67
C PRO A 254 39.79 40.41 -41.16
N VAL A 255 38.96 39.49 -41.67
CA VAL A 255 38.25 39.66 -42.95
C VAL A 255 36.79 39.23 -42.79
N ASN A 256 35.90 40.20 -42.96
CA ASN A 256 34.47 40.02 -43.14
C ASN A 256 34.18 39.52 -44.57
N THR A 257 33.20 38.65 -44.73
CA THR A 257 32.32 38.71 -45.91
C THR A 257 30.95 38.20 -45.52
N GLU A 258 29.96 39.07 -45.75
CA GLU A 258 28.54 38.89 -45.52
C GLU A 258 27.96 37.88 -46.51
N ASN A 259 26.99 37.08 -46.06
CA ASN A 259 25.77 36.86 -46.85
C ASN A 259 24.63 36.35 -45.96
N SER A 260 23.50 37.05 -46.06
CA SER A 260 22.29 36.86 -45.28
C SER A 260 21.50 35.63 -45.74
N ALA A 261 20.94 34.88 -44.79
CA ALA A 261 19.61 34.30 -44.92
C ALA A 261 19.06 34.01 -43.50
N ASN A 262 18.15 34.89 -43.09
CA ASN A 262 17.28 34.75 -41.94
C ASN A 262 16.16 33.75 -42.28
N CYS A 263 15.88 32.75 -41.45
CA CYS A 263 14.53 32.56 -40.90
C CYS A 263 14.37 31.33 -40.00
N ARG A 264 13.53 31.58 -39.00
CA ARG A 264 13.00 30.73 -37.93
C ARG A 264 12.22 29.54 -38.50
N ASP A 265 12.15 28.44 -37.74
CA ASP A 265 10.92 27.90 -37.10
C ASP A 265 10.97 26.37 -36.94
N ILE A 266 10.93 25.86 -35.70
CA ILE A 266 10.73 24.43 -35.37
C ILE A 266 9.35 24.33 -34.74
N SER A 267 8.33 24.44 -35.57
CA SER A 267 6.94 24.16 -35.20
C SER A 267 6.19 23.57 -36.39
N THR A 268 6.53 22.33 -36.78
CA THR A 268 5.66 21.45 -37.59
C THR A 268 6.24 20.03 -37.66
N ARG A 269 6.11 19.26 -36.57
CA ARG A 269 6.34 17.80 -36.58
C ARG A 269 5.13 16.98 -36.10
N LEU A 270 3.94 17.57 -36.22
CA LEU A 270 2.66 16.85 -36.16
C LEU A 270 1.89 17.14 -37.44
N LYS A 271 2.02 16.26 -38.44
CA LYS A 271 1.09 15.99 -39.56
C LYS A 271 1.88 15.24 -40.64
N CYS A 272 2.09 13.95 -40.45
CA CYS A 272 2.38 12.96 -41.51
C CYS A 272 2.41 11.58 -40.86
N LEU A 273 1.24 11.05 -40.49
CA LEU A 273 1.10 9.65 -40.04
C LEU A 273 -0.28 9.04 -40.39
N ASN A 274 -0.99 9.66 -41.33
CA ASN A 274 -2.14 9.05 -42.01
C ASN A 274 -1.81 9.10 -43.49
N ASP A 275 -1.37 7.98 -44.05
CA ASP A 275 -1.51 7.57 -45.46
C ASP A 275 -0.48 6.49 -45.81
N ILE A 276 -0.58 5.31 -45.18
CA ILE A 276 -0.09 4.07 -45.79
C ILE A 276 -1.10 2.96 -45.47
N THR A 277 -2.25 3.02 -46.12
CA THR A 277 -3.10 1.85 -46.37
C THR A 277 -3.20 1.67 -47.87
N ASN A 278 -2.96 0.43 -48.31
CA ASN A 278 -3.11 -0.09 -49.68
C ASN A 278 -2.04 0.30 -50.70
N THR A 279 -1.10 -0.61 -50.93
CA THR A 279 -0.79 -1.06 -52.30
C THR A 279 -0.21 -2.47 -52.29
N SER A 280 -0.83 -3.33 -53.08
CA SER A 280 -0.42 -4.68 -53.41
C SER A 280 0.87 -4.66 -54.24
N GLY A 281 1.88 -5.43 -53.84
CA GLY A 281 3.10 -5.62 -54.62
C GLY A 281 3.95 -6.75 -54.05
N THR A 282 4.15 -7.81 -54.84
CA THR A 282 5.07 -8.93 -54.58
C THR A 282 6.51 -8.44 -54.38
N VAL A 283 7.13 -8.84 -53.27
CA VAL A 283 8.57 -8.66 -53.04
C VAL A 283 9.24 -10.03 -53.02
N ASN A 284 10.11 -10.27 -54.01
CA ASN A 284 10.95 -11.45 -54.13
C ASN A 284 12.03 -11.47 -53.03
N PHE A 285 12.19 -12.60 -52.35
CA PHE A 285 13.33 -12.85 -51.46
C PHE A 285 14.32 -13.79 -52.14
N ASN A 286 15.46 -13.24 -52.60
CA ASN A 286 16.59 -14.04 -53.06
C ASN A 286 17.52 -14.37 -51.89
N ASN A 287 17.39 -15.62 -51.43
CA ASN A 287 18.43 -16.56 -51.00
C ASN A 287 19.62 -16.04 -50.16
N CYS A 288 19.60 -16.33 -48.85
CA CYS A 288 20.81 -16.41 -48.01
C CYS A 288 20.81 -17.75 -47.27
N ASN A 289 21.75 -18.64 -47.64
CA ASN A 289 21.98 -19.94 -47.02
C ASN A 289 23.05 -19.76 -45.92
N PHE A 290 22.78 -20.19 -44.69
CA PHE A 290 23.78 -20.21 -43.61
C PHE A 290 24.07 -21.66 -43.21
N SER A 291 25.31 -22.08 -43.44
CA SER A 291 25.87 -23.34 -42.94
C SER A 291 26.61 -23.06 -41.63
N PHE A 292 26.36 -23.87 -40.61
CA PHE A 292 27.15 -23.91 -39.38
C PHE A 292 27.97 -25.19 -39.36
N THR A 293 29.28 -25.04 -39.18
CA THR A 293 30.19 -26.11 -38.74
C THR A 293 30.11 -26.28 -37.24
#